data_AF-A0A1G7S7A9-F1
#
_entry.id   AF-A0A1G7S7A9-F1
#
_cell.length_a   1.000
_cell.length_b   1.000
_cell.length_c   1.000
_cell.angle_alpha   90.00
_cell.angle_beta   90.00
_cell.angle_gamma   90.00
#
_symmetry.space_group_name_H-M   'P 1'
#
loop_
_entity.id
_entity.type
_entity.pdbx_description
1 polymer ?
#
loop_
_entity_poly.entity_id
_entity_poly.type
_entity_poly.pdbx_seq_one_letter_code
_entity_poly.pdbx_strand_id
1 'polypeptide(L)'
;MHLQVALSTLLGLDDRPAELPDLGPVPASRVRELVAAQRGAPWRFAITGPDGRVVRTGALRRRPDLQAVPCTDPAAPGLVDILVDATLLAELIDDPPRTPSPPAHTWSEVLAEIDTPRERPLDDAPRARFPHTGLRRHIELRDRYCTFPGCLAPAHTADLDHTVDHARGGTTTAGGLGPACRHDHGLKQRGWHLDQPEPGRFQWHSPLGRSYRTRSEPLLPPLPTPVRHGPDPELDGEPRSSEAPLLVWRPDPPPPVPCPPTPVELDEPPPF
;
A
#
# COMPACT_ATOMS: atom_id res chain seq x y z
N MET A 1 -11.62 1.17 3.18
CA MET A 1 -10.23 0.94 3.63
C MET A 1 -9.54 -0.02 2.67
N HIS A 2 -8.34 0.32 2.20
CA HIS A 2 -7.52 -0.59 1.38
C HIS A 2 -6.38 -1.12 2.24
N LEU A 3 -6.34 -2.43 2.46
CA LEU A 3 -5.33 -3.12 3.28
C LEU A 3 -4.46 -4.01 2.39
N GLN A 4 -3.14 -3.86 2.49
CA GLN A 4 -2.15 -4.71 1.84
C GLN A 4 -1.38 -5.49 2.91
N VAL A 5 -1.33 -6.81 2.80
CA VAL A 5 -0.75 -7.66 3.86
C VAL A 5 -0.07 -8.87 3.26
N ALA A 6 1.10 -9.25 3.81
CA ALA A 6 1.77 -10.48 3.43
C ALA A 6 1.03 -11.72 3.93
N LEU A 7 0.96 -12.75 3.10
CA LEU A 7 0.40 -14.05 3.47
C LEU A 7 1.14 -14.65 4.67
N SER A 8 2.46 -14.50 4.73
CA SER A 8 3.29 -14.98 5.85
C SER A 8 2.85 -14.39 7.20
N THR A 9 2.54 -13.10 7.23
CA THR A 9 2.01 -12.41 8.42
C THR A 9 0.64 -12.95 8.83
N LEU A 10 -0.25 -13.17 7.86
CA LEU A 10 -1.57 -13.74 8.11
C LEU A 10 -1.48 -15.16 8.68
N LEU A 11 -0.51 -15.94 8.20
CA LEU A 11 -0.20 -17.28 8.69
C LEU A 11 0.60 -17.29 10.00
N GLY A 12 1.13 -16.14 10.45
CA GLY A 12 1.92 -16.03 11.67
C GLY A 12 3.33 -16.59 11.56
N LEU A 13 3.88 -16.59 10.34
CA LEU A 13 5.25 -17.00 10.06
C LEU A 13 6.26 -15.88 10.32
N ASP A 14 5.79 -14.62 10.30
CA ASP A 14 6.57 -13.43 10.61
C ASP A 14 5.69 -12.30 11.16
N ASP A 15 6.34 -11.24 11.63
CA ASP A 15 5.72 -10.00 12.11
C ASP A 15 5.87 -8.84 11.10
N ARG A 16 5.90 -9.14 9.79
CA ARG A 16 5.92 -8.07 8.77
C ARG A 16 4.68 -7.17 8.96
N PRO A 17 4.84 -5.83 8.97
CA PRO A 17 3.69 -4.95 9.03
C PRO A 17 2.87 -5.07 7.75
N ALA A 18 1.56 -4.89 7.88
CA ALA A 18 0.70 -4.60 6.75
C ALA A 18 0.72 -3.10 6.43
N GLU A 19 0.18 -2.71 5.29
CA GLU A 19 0.12 -1.32 4.85
C GLU A 19 -1.32 -0.92 4.56
N LEU A 20 -1.70 0.27 5.00
CA LEU A 20 -2.86 1.00 4.53
C LEU A 20 -2.32 2.11 3.62
N PRO A 21 -2.41 2.04 2.28
CA PRO A 21 -1.74 2.98 1.39
C PRO A 21 -2.01 4.47 1.69
N ASP A 22 -3.18 4.78 2.25
CA ASP A 22 -3.58 6.16 2.61
C ASP A 22 -3.23 6.57 4.06
N LEU A 23 -2.83 5.62 4.92
CA LEU A 23 -2.67 5.83 6.37
C LEU A 23 -1.32 5.34 6.95
N GLY A 24 -0.61 4.45 6.26
CA GLY A 24 0.67 3.90 6.66
C GLY A 24 0.59 2.50 7.28
N PRO A 25 1.63 2.09 8.03
CA PRO A 25 1.81 0.71 8.45
C PRO A 25 0.84 0.30 9.56
N VAL A 26 0.46 -0.97 9.53
CA VAL A 26 -0.39 -1.65 10.51
C VAL A 26 0.41 -2.81 11.13
N PRO A 27 0.56 -2.86 12.46
CA PRO A 27 1.28 -3.95 13.12
C PRO A 27 0.65 -5.33 12.84
N ALA A 28 1.50 -6.34 12.73
CA ALA A 28 1.10 -7.73 12.50
C ALA A 28 0.07 -8.24 13.54
N SER A 29 0.17 -7.78 14.79
CA SER A 29 -0.75 -8.13 15.88
C SER A 29 -2.20 -7.70 15.63
N ARG A 30 -2.44 -6.68 14.79
CA ARG A 30 -3.78 -6.15 14.49
C ARG A 30 -4.33 -6.59 13.13
N VAL A 31 -3.47 -7.05 12.22
CA VAL A 31 -3.89 -7.23 10.82
C VAL A 31 -4.94 -8.32 10.64
N ARG A 32 -4.88 -9.41 11.42
CA ARG A 32 -5.84 -10.53 11.31
C ARG A 32 -7.26 -10.07 11.65
N GLU A 33 -7.41 -9.23 12.67
CA GLU A 33 -8.70 -8.64 13.04
C GLU A 33 -9.25 -7.75 11.92
N LEU A 34 -8.38 -6.92 11.31
CA LEU A 34 -8.77 -6.01 10.21
C LEU A 34 -9.12 -6.75 8.93
N VAL A 35 -8.44 -7.85 8.63
CA VAL A 35 -8.79 -8.74 7.51
C VAL A 35 -10.11 -9.45 7.77
N ALA A 36 -10.34 -9.95 8.99
CA ALA A 36 -11.59 -10.59 9.38
C ALA A 36 -12.78 -9.61 9.31
N ALA A 37 -12.60 -8.37 9.75
CA ALA A 37 -13.60 -7.30 9.64
C ALA A 37 -13.95 -6.94 8.18
N GLN A 38 -13.04 -7.20 7.23
CA GLN A 38 -13.20 -6.93 5.80
C GLN A 38 -13.55 -8.19 4.98
N ARG A 39 -14.13 -9.23 5.59
CA ARG A 39 -14.50 -10.49 4.89
C ARG A 39 -15.42 -10.25 3.68
N GLY A 40 -16.31 -9.26 3.77
CA GLY A 40 -17.24 -8.87 2.70
C GLY A 40 -16.64 -7.99 1.59
N ALA A 41 -15.43 -7.49 1.77
CA ALA A 41 -14.76 -6.67 0.75
C ALA A 41 -14.31 -7.51 -0.46
N PRO A 42 -14.07 -6.88 -1.63
CA PRO A 42 -13.26 -7.47 -2.69
C PRO A 42 -11.86 -7.83 -2.17
N TRP A 43 -11.41 -9.04 -2.49
CA TRP A 43 -10.06 -9.51 -2.16
C TRP A 43 -9.29 -9.79 -3.44
N ARG A 44 -8.03 -9.42 -3.45
CA ARG A 44 -7.09 -9.62 -4.55
C ARG A 44 -5.82 -10.23 -3.99
N PHE A 45 -5.02 -10.82 -4.86
CA PHE A 45 -3.69 -11.28 -4.50
C PHE A 45 -2.66 -10.80 -5.52
N ALA A 46 -1.43 -10.64 -5.05
CA ALA A 46 -0.24 -10.45 -5.87
C ALA A 46 0.81 -11.49 -5.48
N ILE A 47 1.16 -12.38 -6.40
CA ILE A 47 2.31 -13.25 -6.26
C ILE A 47 3.55 -12.47 -6.68
N THR A 48 4.55 -12.44 -5.79
CA THR A 48 5.83 -11.78 -6.02
C THR A 48 6.94 -12.80 -6.27
N GLY A 49 7.90 -12.43 -7.12
CA GLY A 49 9.17 -13.13 -7.22
C GLY A 49 10.09 -12.82 -6.02
N PRO A 50 11.30 -13.41 -5.99
CA PRO A 50 12.27 -13.20 -4.91
C PRO A 50 12.75 -11.75 -4.75
N ASP A 51 12.59 -10.91 -5.78
CA ASP A 51 12.88 -9.48 -5.76
C ASP A 51 11.73 -8.63 -5.22
N GLY A 52 10.65 -9.28 -4.74
CA GLY A 52 9.45 -8.65 -4.20
C GLY A 52 8.54 -8.04 -5.26
N ARG A 53 8.75 -8.34 -6.55
CA ARG A 53 7.98 -7.75 -7.66
C ARG A 53 6.88 -8.65 -8.16
N VAL A 54 5.79 -8.03 -8.57
CA VAL A 54 4.59 -8.73 -9.06
C VAL A 54 4.90 -9.57 -10.29
N VAL A 55 4.61 -10.86 -10.19
CA VAL A 55 4.66 -11.83 -11.29
C VAL A 55 3.26 -12.19 -11.76
N ARG A 56 2.33 -12.39 -10.82
CA ARG A 56 0.94 -12.76 -11.11
C ARG A 56 0.00 -12.07 -10.14
N THR A 57 -1.18 -11.69 -10.62
CA THR A 57 -2.23 -11.10 -9.78
C THR A 57 -3.56 -11.75 -10.08
N GLY A 58 -4.45 -11.81 -9.10
CA GLY A 58 -5.80 -12.32 -9.29
C GLY A 58 -6.80 -11.78 -8.28
N ALA A 59 -8.07 -12.11 -8.48
CA ALA A 59 -9.11 -11.89 -7.48
C ALA A 59 -9.37 -13.18 -6.71
N LEU A 60 -9.72 -13.03 -5.42
CA LEU A 60 -10.09 -14.13 -4.55
C LEU A 60 -11.60 -14.15 -4.35
N ARG A 61 -12.20 -15.32 -4.56
CA ARG A 61 -13.60 -15.61 -4.23
C ARG A 61 -13.71 -16.33 -2.90
N ARG A 62 -12.76 -17.20 -2.59
CA ARG A 62 -12.68 -17.89 -1.31
C ARG A 62 -12.25 -16.93 -0.22
N ARG A 63 -12.67 -17.23 1.00
CA ARG A 63 -12.32 -16.49 2.21
C ARG A 63 -11.85 -17.49 3.25
N PRO A 64 -10.84 -17.13 4.05
CA PRO A 64 -10.44 -17.96 5.16
C PRO A 64 -11.56 -18.02 6.21
N ASP A 65 -11.63 -19.11 6.95
CA ASP A 65 -12.56 -19.22 8.07
C ASP A 65 -11.99 -18.51 9.32
N LEU A 66 -12.01 -17.18 9.28
CA LEU A 66 -11.60 -16.33 10.39
C LEU A 66 -12.80 -16.03 11.29
N GLN A 67 -12.54 -15.96 12.59
CA GLN A 67 -13.53 -15.50 13.56
C GLN A 67 -14.04 -14.11 13.18
N ALA A 68 -15.37 -13.97 13.08
CA ALA A 68 -15.98 -12.72 12.71
C ALA A 68 -15.71 -11.65 13.77
N VAL A 69 -15.20 -10.49 13.33
CA VAL A 69 -15.03 -9.31 14.17
C VAL A 69 -16.12 -8.30 13.78
N PRO A 70 -16.84 -7.70 14.74
CA PRO A 70 -17.81 -6.65 14.45
C PRO A 70 -17.14 -5.50 13.69
N CYS A 71 -17.70 -5.14 12.53
CA CYS A 71 -17.27 -3.94 11.80
C CYS A 71 -18.19 -2.78 12.18
N THR A 72 -17.60 -1.63 12.52
CA THR A 72 -18.34 -0.40 12.87
C THR A 72 -19.20 0.10 11.72
N ASP A 73 -18.78 -0.16 10.47
CA ASP A 73 -19.55 0.14 9.26
C ASP A 73 -19.36 -0.98 8.21
N PRO A 74 -20.25 -1.97 8.15
CA PRO A 74 -20.17 -3.05 7.17
C PRO A 74 -20.44 -2.59 5.74
N ALA A 75 -20.97 -1.38 5.53
CA ALA A 75 -21.19 -0.79 4.21
C ALA A 75 -19.98 0.02 3.70
N ALA A 76 -19.00 0.30 4.56
CA ALA A 76 -17.80 1.02 4.17
C ALA A 76 -17.05 0.24 3.07
N PRO A 77 -16.71 0.88 1.94
CA PRO A 77 -16.00 0.21 0.86
C PRO A 77 -14.62 -0.26 1.36
N GLY A 78 -14.34 -1.56 1.22
CA GLY A 78 -13.08 -2.19 1.61
C GLY A 78 -12.33 -2.78 0.41
N LEU A 79 -11.04 -3.04 0.56
CA LEU A 79 -10.23 -3.80 -0.41
C LEU A 79 -9.09 -4.48 0.33
N VAL A 80 -8.92 -5.79 0.13
CA VAL A 80 -7.82 -6.54 0.73
C VAL A 80 -6.91 -7.08 -0.37
N ASP A 81 -5.64 -6.69 -0.34
CA ASP A 81 -4.58 -7.25 -1.18
C ASP A 81 -3.71 -8.19 -0.35
N ILE A 82 -3.70 -9.47 -0.72
CA ILE A 82 -2.81 -10.45 -0.12
C ILE A 82 -1.55 -10.56 -0.97
N LEU A 83 -0.41 -10.25 -0.36
CA LEU A 83 0.89 -10.33 -0.98
C LEU A 83 1.49 -11.71 -0.70
N VAL A 84 1.84 -12.44 -1.76
CA VAL A 84 2.21 -13.85 -1.70
C VAL A 84 3.59 -14.01 -2.29
N ASP A 85 4.56 -14.35 -1.46
CA ASP A 85 5.87 -14.75 -1.98
C ASP A 85 5.76 -16.09 -2.73
N ALA A 86 6.31 -16.18 -3.94
CA ALA A 86 6.19 -17.37 -4.77
C ALA A 86 6.90 -18.60 -4.18
N THR A 87 8.02 -18.40 -3.48
CA THR A 87 8.75 -19.48 -2.81
C THR A 87 7.94 -20.00 -1.63
N LEU A 88 7.42 -19.10 -0.78
CA LEU A 88 6.54 -19.48 0.32
C LEU A 88 5.27 -20.21 -0.18
N LEU A 89 4.67 -19.74 -1.27
CA LEU A 89 3.48 -20.40 -1.84
C LEU A 89 3.77 -21.85 -2.23
N ALA A 90 4.89 -22.09 -2.92
CA ALA A 90 5.30 -23.44 -3.32
C ALA A 90 5.53 -24.34 -2.10
N GLU A 91 6.24 -23.84 -1.09
CA GLU A 91 6.48 -24.57 0.17
C GLU A 91 5.15 -24.95 0.87
N LEU A 92 4.20 -24.03 0.94
CA LEU A 92 2.89 -24.27 1.57
C LEU A 92 2.00 -25.25 0.79
N ILE A 93 2.19 -25.37 -0.52
CA ILE A 93 1.46 -26.34 -1.35
C ILE A 93 2.06 -27.74 -1.19
N ASP A 94 3.39 -27.83 -1.18
CA ASP A 94 4.12 -29.10 -1.12
C ASP A 94 4.07 -29.75 0.27
N ASP A 95 4.23 -28.97 1.34
CA ASP A 95 4.07 -29.42 2.73
C ASP A 95 3.20 -28.42 3.50
N PRO A 96 1.86 -28.53 3.38
CA PRO A 96 0.97 -27.65 4.13
C PRO A 96 1.26 -27.79 5.62
N PRO A 97 1.41 -26.68 6.36
CA PRO A 97 1.88 -26.69 7.73
C PRO A 97 1.04 -27.65 8.58
N ARG A 98 1.69 -28.68 9.11
CA ARG A 98 1.07 -29.75 9.91
C ARG A 98 0.67 -29.29 11.32
N THR A 99 1.04 -28.08 11.73
CA THR A 99 0.80 -27.56 13.07
C THR A 99 -0.64 -27.03 13.22
N PRO A 100 -1.33 -27.34 14.34
CA PRO A 100 -2.64 -26.80 14.66
C PRO A 100 -2.51 -25.38 15.26
N SER A 101 -1.69 -24.52 14.66
CA SER A 101 -1.79 -23.09 14.94
C SER A 101 -2.94 -22.55 14.09
N PRO A 102 -3.99 -21.99 14.69
CA PRO A 102 -5.11 -21.40 13.97
C PRO A 102 -4.64 -20.10 13.32
N PRO A 103 -3.91 -20.21 12.19
CA PRO A 103 -4.49 -19.74 10.93
C PRO A 103 -4.41 -20.76 9.78
N ALA A 104 -3.44 -21.66 9.67
CA ALA A 104 -3.08 -22.19 8.34
C ALA A 104 -4.16 -23.06 7.64
N HIS A 105 -4.85 -23.95 8.36
CA HIS A 105 -5.97 -24.73 7.80
C HIS A 105 -7.16 -23.86 7.40
N THR A 106 -7.34 -22.70 8.04
CA THR A 106 -8.41 -21.75 7.67
C THR A 106 -8.16 -21.14 6.30
N TRP A 107 -6.92 -21.18 5.80
CA TRP A 107 -6.52 -20.59 4.51
C TRP A 107 -6.48 -21.61 3.35
N SER A 108 -6.71 -22.90 3.57
CA SER A 108 -6.50 -23.95 2.56
C SER A 108 -7.27 -23.71 1.25
N GLU A 109 -8.54 -23.31 1.31
CA GLU A 109 -9.32 -22.99 0.10
C GLU A 109 -8.78 -21.76 -0.65
N VAL A 110 -8.26 -20.78 0.09
CA VAL A 110 -7.68 -19.56 -0.47
C VAL A 110 -6.35 -19.88 -1.16
N LEU A 111 -5.50 -20.67 -0.51
CA LEU A 111 -4.22 -21.12 -1.08
C LEU A 111 -4.44 -21.92 -2.37
N ALA A 112 -5.39 -22.85 -2.37
CA ALA A 112 -5.75 -23.60 -3.57
C ALA A 112 -6.30 -22.71 -4.70
N GLU A 113 -7.08 -21.67 -4.39
CA GLU A 113 -7.53 -20.69 -5.38
C GLU A 113 -6.37 -19.85 -5.94
N ILE A 114 -5.43 -19.42 -5.09
CA ILE A 114 -4.23 -18.67 -5.51
C ILE A 114 -3.38 -19.52 -6.44
N ASP A 115 -3.14 -20.79 -6.10
CA ASP A 115 -2.32 -21.69 -6.91
C ASP A 115 -2.94 -21.94 -8.29
N THR A 116 -4.26 -22.09 -8.38
CA THR A 116 -4.94 -22.35 -9.65
C THR A 116 -4.84 -21.14 -10.61
N PRO A 117 -4.21 -21.25 -11.78
CA PRO A 117 -4.20 -20.18 -12.77
C PRO A 117 -5.58 -20.04 -13.42
N ARG A 118 -6.32 -18.97 -13.09
CA ARG A 118 -7.68 -18.71 -13.60
C ARG A 118 -7.82 -17.43 -14.41
N GLU A 119 -6.78 -16.61 -14.46
CA GLU A 119 -6.85 -15.27 -15.01
C GLU A 119 -6.55 -15.26 -16.52
N ARG A 120 -7.27 -14.42 -17.25
CA ARG A 120 -7.02 -14.10 -18.65
C ARG A 120 -5.59 -13.54 -18.80
N PRO A 121 -4.84 -13.86 -19.88
CA PRO A 121 -3.53 -13.26 -20.10
C PRO A 121 -3.61 -11.73 -20.11
N LEU A 122 -2.60 -11.05 -19.56
CA LEU A 122 -2.63 -9.60 -19.35
C LEU A 122 -2.69 -8.79 -20.67
N ASP A 123 -2.03 -9.27 -21.71
CA ASP A 123 -1.74 -8.51 -22.94
C ASP A 123 -2.50 -9.03 -24.18
N ASP A 124 -3.65 -9.68 -23.98
CA ASP A 124 -4.35 -10.38 -25.06
C ASP A 124 -5.34 -9.52 -25.86
N ALA A 125 -5.48 -8.23 -25.52
CA ALA A 125 -6.25 -7.25 -26.31
C ALA A 125 -5.51 -5.90 -26.44
N PRO A 126 -4.32 -5.86 -27.04
CA PRO A 126 -3.44 -4.68 -27.05
C PRO A 126 -4.03 -3.47 -27.76
N ARG A 127 -5.03 -3.66 -28.65
CA ARG A 127 -5.71 -2.58 -29.38
C ARG A 127 -6.93 -2.02 -28.66
N ALA A 128 -7.40 -2.67 -27.59
CA ALA A 128 -8.53 -2.17 -26.82
C ALA A 128 -8.22 -0.77 -26.27
N ARG A 129 -9.20 0.12 -26.15
CA ARG A 129 -8.97 1.45 -25.58
C ARG A 129 -8.75 1.43 -24.07
N PHE A 130 -9.40 0.50 -23.38
CA PHE A 130 -9.37 0.41 -21.92
C PHE A 130 -8.87 -0.98 -21.50
N PRO A 131 -8.09 -1.08 -20.42
CA PRO A 131 -7.65 -2.37 -19.90
C PRO A 131 -8.85 -3.13 -19.33
N HIS A 132 -8.84 -4.46 -19.49
CA HIS A 132 -9.77 -5.32 -18.77
C HIS A 132 -9.39 -5.38 -17.28
N THR A 133 -10.30 -5.88 -16.44
CA THR A 133 -10.15 -5.88 -14.97
C THR A 133 -8.86 -6.54 -14.48
N GLY A 134 -8.41 -7.61 -15.12
CA GLY A 134 -7.16 -8.30 -14.80
C GLY A 134 -5.91 -7.44 -15.04
N LEU A 135 -5.81 -6.83 -16.23
CA LEU A 135 -4.69 -5.92 -16.56
C LEU A 135 -4.71 -4.66 -15.68
N ARG A 136 -5.89 -4.07 -15.45
CA ARG A 136 -6.05 -2.94 -14.52
C ARG A 136 -5.52 -3.29 -13.12
N ARG A 137 -5.98 -4.42 -12.56
CA ARG A 137 -5.53 -4.91 -11.25
C ARG A 137 -4.01 -5.11 -11.21
N HIS A 138 -3.44 -5.71 -12.26
CA HIS A 138 -2.00 -5.95 -12.33
C HIS A 138 -1.21 -4.64 -12.25
N ILE A 139 -1.61 -3.62 -13.02
CA ILE A 139 -0.94 -2.32 -13.03
C ILE A 139 -1.12 -1.58 -11.69
N GLU A 140 -2.33 -1.59 -11.12
CA GLU A 140 -2.59 -0.99 -9.81
C GLU A 140 -1.71 -1.60 -8.70
N LEU A 141 -1.56 -2.94 -8.69
CA LEU A 141 -0.72 -3.64 -7.71
C LEU A 141 0.78 -3.43 -7.98
N ARG A 142 1.20 -3.45 -9.25
CA ARG A 142 2.61 -3.27 -9.63
C ARG A 142 3.11 -1.87 -9.28
N ASP A 143 2.33 -0.85 -9.63
CA ASP A 143 2.80 0.54 -9.60
C ASP A 143 2.35 1.30 -8.34
N ARG A 144 1.22 0.92 -7.71
CA ARG A 144 0.65 1.49 -6.46
C ARG A 144 0.30 2.98 -6.44
N TYR A 145 1.11 3.82 -7.05
CA TYR A 145 0.98 5.27 -7.10
C TYR A 145 1.16 5.77 -8.53
N CYS A 146 0.86 7.05 -8.74
CA CYS A 146 1.17 7.75 -9.96
C CYS A 146 2.67 7.64 -10.29
N THR A 147 2.97 7.41 -11.56
CA THR A 147 4.33 7.18 -12.05
C THR A 147 5.13 8.46 -12.21
N PHE A 148 4.51 9.64 -12.08
CA PHE A 148 5.21 10.92 -12.14
C PHE A 148 6.17 11.08 -10.95
N PRO A 149 7.36 11.67 -11.13
CA PRO A 149 8.36 11.77 -10.07
C PRO A 149 7.83 12.46 -8.81
N GLY A 150 7.79 11.72 -7.70
CA GLY A 150 7.39 12.22 -6.38
C GLY A 150 5.87 12.32 -6.15
N CYS A 151 5.04 11.92 -7.11
CA CYS A 151 3.59 11.93 -6.93
C CYS A 151 3.13 10.69 -6.13
N LEU A 152 2.37 10.91 -5.06
CA LEU A 152 1.82 9.85 -4.20
C LEU A 152 0.33 9.60 -4.46
N ALA A 153 -0.23 10.11 -5.55
CA ALA A 153 -1.63 9.85 -5.89
C ALA A 153 -1.84 8.33 -6.11
N PRO A 154 -2.80 7.69 -5.44
CA PRO A 154 -2.92 6.23 -5.46
C PRO A 154 -3.43 5.72 -6.81
N ALA A 155 -2.83 4.64 -7.30
CA ALA A 155 -3.07 4.08 -8.63
C ALA A 155 -4.52 3.66 -8.87
N HIS A 156 -5.24 3.22 -7.83
CA HIS A 156 -6.64 2.79 -7.95
C HIS A 156 -7.60 3.96 -8.25
N THR A 157 -7.20 5.20 -7.95
CA THR A 157 -7.94 6.44 -8.30
C THR A 157 -7.40 7.14 -9.55
N ALA A 158 -6.21 6.75 -10.00
CA ALA A 158 -5.54 7.34 -11.15
C ALA A 158 -6.10 6.79 -12.48
N ASP A 159 -5.87 7.52 -13.56
CA ASP A 159 -6.07 6.98 -14.90
C ASP A 159 -4.93 6.00 -15.20
N LEU A 160 -5.24 4.89 -15.89
CA LEU A 160 -4.20 4.05 -16.47
C LEU A 160 -3.86 4.61 -17.84
N ASP A 161 -2.87 5.49 -17.84
CA ASP A 161 -2.46 6.28 -18.99
C ASP A 161 -1.54 5.47 -19.90
N HIS A 162 -1.75 5.62 -21.21
CA HIS A 162 -0.91 4.97 -22.19
C HIS A 162 0.40 5.71 -22.33
N THR A 163 1.53 5.00 -22.29
CA THR A 163 2.88 5.57 -22.50
C THR A 163 2.92 6.34 -23.83
N VAL A 164 2.48 5.70 -24.91
CA VAL A 164 2.16 6.34 -26.20
C VAL A 164 0.65 6.53 -26.27
N ASP A 165 0.14 7.71 -26.63
CA ASP A 165 -1.30 7.95 -26.70
C ASP A 165 -2.02 6.85 -27.51
N HIS A 166 -3.12 6.32 -26.98
CA HIS A 166 -3.91 5.27 -27.67
C HIS A 166 -4.32 5.70 -29.09
N ALA A 167 -4.73 6.96 -29.26
CA ALA A 167 -5.09 7.53 -30.56
C ALA A 167 -3.93 7.59 -31.57
N ARG A 168 -2.68 7.48 -31.09
CA ARG A 168 -1.45 7.42 -31.89
C ARG A 168 -0.90 5.99 -32.02
N GLY A 169 -1.68 4.98 -31.66
CA GLY A 169 -1.30 3.57 -31.76
C GLY A 169 -0.70 2.97 -30.50
N GLY A 170 -0.79 3.66 -29.35
CA GLY A 170 -0.40 3.11 -28.05
C GLY A 170 -1.14 1.83 -27.69
N THR A 171 -0.44 0.88 -27.07
CA THR A 171 -0.99 -0.44 -26.74
C THR A 171 -1.50 -0.51 -25.30
N THR A 172 -2.65 -1.15 -25.12
CA THR A 172 -3.21 -1.48 -23.81
C THR A 172 -2.60 -2.80 -23.34
N THR A 173 -1.37 -2.72 -22.83
CA THR A 173 -0.59 -3.86 -22.30
C THR A 173 0.07 -3.47 -20.98
N ALA A 174 0.59 -4.44 -20.25
CA ALA A 174 1.33 -4.20 -19.01
C ALA A 174 2.53 -3.26 -19.24
N GLY A 175 3.21 -3.37 -20.40
CA GLY A 175 4.31 -2.50 -20.79
C GLY A 175 3.92 -1.23 -21.56
N GLY A 176 2.63 -1.00 -21.79
CA GLY A 176 2.12 0.18 -22.49
C GLY A 176 1.33 1.14 -21.61
N LEU A 177 1.12 0.77 -20.34
CA LEU A 177 0.29 1.49 -19.39
C LEU A 177 1.06 1.77 -18.08
N GLY A 178 0.70 2.89 -17.45
CA GLY A 178 1.09 3.22 -16.08
C GLY A 178 0.07 4.16 -15.42
N PRO A 179 -0.06 4.15 -14.09
CA PRO A 179 -0.92 5.10 -13.39
C PRO A 179 -0.43 6.55 -13.59
N ALA A 180 -1.34 7.43 -13.99
CA ALA A 180 -1.14 8.87 -14.02
C ALA A 180 -2.35 9.57 -13.42
N CYS A 181 -2.15 10.40 -12.40
CA CYS A 181 -3.26 11.20 -11.88
C CYS A 181 -3.70 12.23 -12.93
N ARG A 182 -4.90 12.79 -12.79
CA ARG A 182 -5.45 13.75 -13.79
C ARG A 182 -4.54 14.95 -14.02
N HIS A 183 -3.83 15.41 -12.99
CA HIS A 183 -2.84 16.49 -13.09
C HIS A 183 -1.65 16.06 -13.95
N ASP A 184 -1.00 14.94 -13.60
CA ASP A 184 0.24 14.48 -14.23
C ASP A 184 0.03 13.92 -15.64
N HIS A 185 -1.10 13.26 -15.89
CA HIS A 185 -1.52 12.85 -17.24
C HIS A 185 -1.56 14.08 -18.16
N GLY A 186 -2.12 15.19 -17.69
CA GLY A 186 -2.18 16.44 -18.46
C GLY A 186 -0.82 17.05 -18.82
N LEU A 187 0.28 16.65 -18.15
CA LEU A 187 1.61 17.18 -18.42
C LEU A 187 2.17 16.74 -19.78
N LYS A 188 1.73 15.60 -20.32
CA LYS A 188 2.11 15.16 -21.67
C LYS A 188 1.70 16.15 -22.76
N GLN A 189 0.58 16.84 -22.56
CA GLN A 189 0.11 17.91 -23.45
C GLN A 189 0.85 19.24 -23.23
N ARG A 190 1.72 19.32 -22.22
CA ARG A 190 2.48 20.51 -21.83
C ARG A 190 3.99 20.34 -22.03
N GLY A 191 4.37 19.47 -22.97
CA GLY A 191 5.76 19.25 -23.37
C GLY A 191 6.53 18.23 -22.54
N TRP A 192 5.88 17.55 -21.59
CA TRP A 192 6.47 16.36 -20.97
C TRP A 192 6.36 15.15 -21.89
N HIS A 193 7.36 14.28 -21.84
CA HIS A 193 7.36 13.01 -22.55
C HIS A 193 7.57 11.86 -21.57
N LEU A 194 6.96 10.71 -21.86
CA LEU A 194 7.06 9.51 -21.03
C LEU A 194 7.52 8.36 -21.91
N ASP A 195 8.62 7.73 -21.50
CA ASP A 195 9.06 6.44 -22.01
C ASP A 195 8.85 5.36 -20.94
N GLN A 196 8.59 4.13 -21.39
CA GLN A 196 8.48 2.96 -20.52
C GLN A 196 9.39 1.85 -21.06
N PRO A 197 10.71 1.93 -20.79
CA PRO A 197 11.68 0.97 -21.34
C PRO A 197 11.40 -0.49 -20.97
N GLU A 198 10.81 -0.71 -19.79
CA GLU A 198 10.40 -2.02 -19.30
C GLU A 198 9.05 -1.88 -18.59
N PRO A 199 8.19 -2.91 -18.54
CA PRO A 199 6.96 -2.88 -17.78
C PRO A 199 7.20 -2.43 -16.32
N GLY A 200 6.52 -1.36 -15.92
CA GLY A 200 6.64 -0.78 -14.57
C GLY A 200 7.91 0.06 -14.33
N ARG A 201 8.73 0.30 -15.35
CA ARG A 201 9.87 1.22 -15.31
C ARG A 201 9.59 2.40 -16.21
N PHE A 202 9.52 3.58 -15.62
CA PHE A 202 9.10 4.80 -16.32
C PHE A 202 10.25 5.80 -16.38
N GLN A 203 10.29 6.56 -17.46
CA GLN A 203 11.24 7.64 -17.66
C GLN A 203 10.50 8.88 -18.17
N TRP A 204 10.34 9.87 -17.28
CA TRP A 204 9.72 11.15 -17.58
C TRP A 204 10.77 12.16 -18.04
N HIS A 205 10.51 12.80 -19.15
CA HIS A 205 11.34 13.85 -19.72
C HIS A 205 10.61 15.19 -19.58
N SER A 206 11.26 16.12 -18.89
CA SER A 206 10.77 17.49 -18.74
C SER A 206 10.98 18.31 -20.03
N PRO A 207 10.20 19.39 -20.24
CA PRO A 207 10.41 20.32 -21.35
C PRO A 207 11.81 20.97 -21.38
N LEU A 208 12.50 20.99 -20.24
CA LEU A 208 13.86 21.53 -20.10
C LEU A 208 14.96 20.48 -20.34
N GLY A 209 14.61 19.29 -20.81
CA GLY A 209 15.55 18.22 -21.15
C GLY A 209 16.05 17.39 -19.95
N ARG A 210 15.52 17.59 -18.75
CA ARG A 210 15.82 16.71 -17.59
C ARG A 210 15.03 15.41 -17.68
N SER A 211 15.67 14.31 -17.27
CA SER A 211 15.08 12.97 -17.27
C SER A 211 14.96 12.44 -15.84
N TYR A 212 13.81 11.90 -15.50
CA TYR A 212 13.49 11.36 -14.20
C TYR A 212 13.07 9.91 -14.34
N ARG A 213 13.75 9.02 -13.64
CA ARG A 213 13.43 7.59 -13.62
C ARG A 213 12.55 7.31 -12.42
N THR A 214 11.42 6.66 -12.66
CA THR A 214 10.49 6.25 -11.62
C THR A 214 10.19 4.77 -11.76
N ARG A 215 10.11 4.11 -10.62
CA ARG A 215 9.76 2.70 -10.49
C ARG A 215 9.26 2.50 -9.08
N SER A 216 8.16 1.78 -8.94
CA SER A 216 7.62 1.50 -7.62
C SER A 216 8.53 0.54 -6.87
N GLU A 217 8.62 0.76 -5.56
CA GLU A 217 9.30 -0.17 -4.66
C GLU A 217 8.64 -1.55 -4.76
N PRO A 218 9.39 -2.63 -4.50
CA PRO A 218 8.82 -3.97 -4.40
C PRO A 218 7.59 -4.00 -3.47
N LEU A 219 6.60 -4.83 -3.79
CA LEU A 219 5.42 -5.02 -2.93
C LEU A 219 5.80 -5.71 -1.62
N LEU A 220 6.71 -6.68 -1.70
CA LEU A 220 7.29 -7.35 -0.56
C LEU A 220 8.80 -7.12 -0.59
N PRO A 221 9.30 -5.97 -0.06
CA PRO A 221 10.74 -5.78 0.04
C PRO A 221 11.35 -6.90 0.91
N PRO A 222 12.55 -7.38 0.58
CA PRO A 222 13.24 -8.34 1.44
C PRO A 222 13.41 -7.73 2.83
N LEU A 223 13.24 -8.55 3.86
CA LEU A 223 13.49 -8.08 5.23
C LEU A 223 14.95 -7.65 5.35
N PRO A 224 15.23 -6.53 6.03
CA PRO A 224 16.59 -6.16 6.32
C PRO A 224 17.25 -7.28 7.12
N THR A 225 18.55 -7.50 6.93
CA THR A 225 19.30 -8.44 7.77
C THR A 225 19.13 -8.02 9.23
N PRO A 226 18.67 -8.90 10.11
CA PRO A 226 18.43 -8.55 11.50
C PRO A 226 19.74 -8.05 12.10
N VAL A 227 19.74 -6.79 12.54
CA VAL A 227 20.85 -6.23 13.30
C VAL A 227 20.69 -6.80 14.71
N ARG A 228 21.70 -7.54 15.17
CA ARG A 228 21.75 -7.90 16.59
C ARG A 228 21.90 -6.60 17.38
N HIS A 229 20.81 -6.13 17.96
CA HIS A 229 20.91 -5.16 19.04
C HIS A 229 21.63 -5.87 20.19
N GLY A 230 22.59 -5.18 20.83
CA GLY A 230 23.08 -5.63 22.12
C GLY A 230 21.92 -5.68 23.11
N PRO A 231 22.06 -6.37 24.25
CA PRO A 231 21.03 -6.34 25.28
C PRO A 231 20.71 -4.88 25.60
N ASP A 232 19.48 -4.48 25.33
CA ASP A 232 18.95 -3.16 25.62
C ASP A 232 18.15 -3.30 26.93
N PRO A 233 18.73 -2.99 28.11
CA PRO A 233 18.03 -3.18 29.38
C PRO A 233 16.75 -2.33 29.50
N GLU A 234 16.53 -1.32 28.65
CA GLU A 234 15.27 -0.58 28.57
C GLU A 234 14.18 -1.34 27.82
N LEU A 235 14.52 -2.08 26.75
CA LEU A 235 13.57 -2.85 25.93
C LEU A 235 13.46 -4.33 26.35
N ASP A 236 14.56 -4.93 26.77
CA ASP A 236 14.72 -6.36 27.12
C ASP A 236 14.50 -6.62 28.62
N GLY A 237 14.26 -5.58 29.42
CA GLY A 237 13.91 -5.71 30.84
C GLY A 237 12.50 -6.25 31.04
N GLU A 238 12.21 -6.81 32.22
CA GLU A 238 10.83 -7.12 32.60
C GLU A 238 9.95 -5.87 32.43
N PRO A 239 8.75 -5.99 31.84
CA PRO A 239 7.86 -4.85 31.66
C PRO A 239 7.66 -4.17 33.01
N ARG A 240 8.17 -2.94 33.15
CA ARG A 240 7.97 -2.15 34.36
C ARG A 240 6.46 -2.10 34.59
N SER A 241 6.00 -2.56 35.75
CA SER A 241 4.60 -2.49 36.14
C SER A 241 4.10 -1.07 35.86
N SER A 242 3.13 -0.97 34.94
CA SER A 242 2.56 0.27 34.42
C SER A 242 1.74 1.00 35.49
N GLU A 243 2.38 1.49 36.54
CA GLU A 243 1.85 2.60 37.36
C GLU A 243 2.36 3.96 36.86
N ALA A 244 3.30 3.97 35.90
CA ALA A 244 3.69 5.20 35.23
C ALA A 244 2.54 5.67 34.31
N PRO A 245 1.99 6.88 34.50
CA PRO A 245 0.98 7.40 33.60
C PRO A 245 1.56 7.48 32.19
N LEU A 246 0.74 7.12 31.18
CA LEU A 246 1.07 7.36 29.78
C LEU A 246 1.59 8.79 29.65
N LEU A 247 2.80 8.94 29.12
CA LEU A 247 3.40 10.22 28.80
C LEU A 247 2.63 10.79 27.59
N VAL A 248 1.43 11.30 27.86
CA VAL A 248 0.69 12.13 26.92
C VAL A 248 1.50 13.40 26.83
N TRP A 249 2.24 13.57 25.74
CA TRP A 249 2.89 14.83 25.43
C TRP A 249 1.82 15.94 25.48
N ARG A 250 1.91 16.78 26.50
CA ARG A 250 1.17 18.03 26.59
C ARG A 250 2.21 19.11 26.34
N PRO A 251 2.05 19.96 25.31
CA PRO A 251 2.89 21.14 25.20
C PRO A 251 2.73 21.96 26.48
N ASP A 252 3.81 22.59 26.94
CA ASP A 252 3.74 23.51 28.05
C ASP A 252 2.68 24.59 27.76
N PRO A 253 1.88 25.00 28.76
CA PRO A 253 0.95 26.09 28.56
C PRO A 253 1.74 27.34 28.11
N PRO A 254 1.20 28.12 27.15
CA PRO A 254 1.85 29.35 26.74
C PRO A 254 2.05 30.26 27.95
N PRO A 255 3.13 31.07 27.96
CA PRO A 255 3.33 32.04 29.04
C PRO A 255 2.10 32.94 29.18
N PRO A 256 1.77 33.39 30.40
CA PRO A 256 0.63 34.26 30.61
C PRO A 256 0.77 35.50 29.74
N VAL A 257 -0.29 35.81 28.98
CA VAL A 257 -0.36 37.05 28.22
C VAL A 257 -0.25 38.21 29.22
N PRO A 258 0.73 39.12 29.09
CA PRO A 258 0.81 40.27 29.97
C PRO A 258 -0.50 41.05 29.89
N CYS A 259 -1.02 41.44 31.05
CA CYS A 259 -2.22 42.27 31.12
C CYS A 259 -1.98 43.52 30.25
N PRO A 260 -2.95 43.92 29.39
CA PRO A 260 -2.82 45.18 28.68
C PRO A 260 -2.60 46.29 29.70
N PRO A 261 -1.72 47.27 29.41
CA PRO A 261 -1.54 48.41 30.30
C PRO A 261 -2.89 49.07 30.57
N THR A 262 -3.08 49.50 31.81
CA THR A 262 -4.25 50.27 32.24
C THR A 262 -4.51 51.39 31.23
N PRO A 263 -5.75 51.59 30.76
CA PRO A 263 -6.06 52.70 29.87
C PRO A 263 -5.56 54.00 30.49
N VAL A 264 -4.81 54.80 29.73
CA VAL A 264 -4.42 56.15 30.14
C VAL A 264 -5.71 56.96 30.36
N GLU A 265 -5.87 57.56 31.54
CA GLU A 265 -6.95 58.53 31.78
C GLU A 265 -6.74 59.72 30.84
N LEU A 266 -7.62 59.87 29.85
CA LEU A 266 -7.57 60.93 28.84
C LEU A 266 -8.02 62.30 29.36
N ASP A 267 -8.34 62.41 30.66
CA ASP A 267 -8.86 63.62 31.31
C ASP A 267 -7.78 64.46 32.02
N GLU A 268 -6.50 64.10 31.92
CA GLU A 268 -5.43 64.95 32.43
C GLU A 268 -5.11 66.08 31.42
N PRO A 269 -5.40 67.36 31.74
CA PRO A 269 -5.10 68.46 30.83
C PRO A 269 -3.58 68.62 30.69
N PRO A 270 -3.07 68.88 29.47
CA PRO A 270 -1.64 68.97 29.24
C PRO A 270 -1.03 70.13 30.04
N PRO A 271 0.21 69.97 30.54
CA PRO A 271 0.88 71.03 31.28
C PRO A 271 1.11 72.24 30.36
N PHE A 272 0.64 73.42 30.81
CA PHE A 272 0.89 74.72 30.19
C PHE A 272 2.37 75.10 30.23
#